data_AF-A0A7V6DDL6-F1
#
_entry.id   AF-A0A7V6DDL6-F1
#
_cell.length_a   1.000
_cell.length_b   1.000
_cell.length_c   1.000
_cell.angle_alpha   90.00
_cell.angle_beta   90.00
_cell.angle_gamma   90.00
#
_symmetry.space_group_name_H-M   'P 1'
#
loop_
_entity.id
_entity.type
_entity.pdbx_description
1 polymer ?
#
loop_
_entity_poly.entity_id
_entity_poly.type
_entity_poly.pdbx_seq_one_letter_code
_entity_poly.pdbx_strand_id
1 'polypeptide(L)'
;MPLINMIAERREQQARLVRHRRRLFAALVAEVAVLAGAFSFLMVGQLSLQSRLQQAQREITRLQPILEQIFQIERDTQALMPKLRTLTDAQQQTRYWYTTIEGIARSLPAEVWLTGISSAQTQGGEQQPPATQITLTGSTLTQQHVGEMMLRLNTIPTFEKVELRYTQQRTYNNLEAVDFEVAAQVRAPHHEEGQHEANRS
;
A
#
# COMPACT_ATOMS: atom_id res chain seq x y z
N MET A 1 86.61 -83.55 -8.13
CA MET A 1 85.16 -83.21 -8.11
C MET A 1 85.00 -81.97 -7.24
N PRO A 2 84.71 -80.78 -7.79
CA PRO A 2 84.61 -79.56 -6.98
C PRO A 2 83.22 -79.46 -6.34
N LEU A 3 83.17 -79.16 -5.03
CA LEU A 3 81.93 -78.81 -4.33
C LEU A 3 81.47 -77.43 -4.80
N ILE A 4 80.42 -77.41 -5.60
CA ILE A 4 79.71 -76.20 -6.02
C ILE A 4 79.00 -75.64 -4.78
N ASN A 5 79.41 -74.46 -4.34
CA ASN A 5 78.89 -73.78 -3.16
C ASN A 5 77.47 -73.24 -3.41
N MET A 6 76.48 -74.12 -3.26
CA MET A 6 75.04 -73.81 -3.38
C MET A 6 74.47 -72.96 -2.22
N ILE A 7 75.29 -72.55 -1.24
CA ILE A 7 74.83 -71.74 -0.09
C ILE A 7 74.89 -70.24 -0.41
N ALA A 8 75.83 -69.81 -1.24
CA ALA A 8 75.95 -68.41 -1.66
C ALA A 8 74.77 -67.97 -2.54
N GLU A 9 74.36 -68.82 -3.50
CA GLU A 9 73.27 -68.52 -4.43
C GLU A 9 71.90 -68.43 -3.72
N ARG A 10 71.64 -69.27 -2.71
CA ARG A 10 70.40 -69.19 -1.92
C ARG A 10 70.31 -67.92 -1.08
N ARG A 11 71.42 -67.41 -0.54
CA ARG A 11 71.43 -66.14 0.22
C ARG A 11 71.17 -64.94 -0.68
N GLU A 12 71.68 -64.95 -1.91
CA GLU A 12 71.36 -63.91 -2.88
C GLU A 12 69.89 -63.93 -3.31
N GLN A 13 69.33 -65.11 -3.55
CA GLN A 13 67.91 -65.26 -3.87
C GLN A 13 67.01 -64.78 -2.71
N GLN A 14 67.35 -65.15 -1.47
CA GLN A 14 66.63 -64.68 -0.28
C GLN A 14 66.75 -63.16 -0.08
N ALA A 15 67.93 -62.58 -0.31
CA ALA A 15 68.14 -61.13 -0.20
C ALA A 15 67.33 -60.35 -1.26
N ARG A 16 67.19 -60.88 -2.48
CA ARG A 16 66.35 -60.28 -3.55
C ARG A 16 64.87 -60.30 -3.15
N LEU A 17 64.38 -61.42 -2.63
CA LEU A 17 62.99 -61.56 -2.18
C LEU A 17 62.67 -60.64 -0.99
N VAL A 18 63.59 -60.50 -0.02
CA VAL A 18 63.40 -59.57 1.11
C VAL A 18 63.37 -58.12 0.65
N ARG A 19 64.20 -57.74 -0.32
CA ARG A 19 64.18 -56.38 -0.91
C ARG A 19 62.88 -56.12 -1.68
N HIS A 20 62.41 -57.07 -2.48
CA HIS A 20 61.12 -56.95 -3.17
C HIS A 20 59.96 -56.90 -2.18
N ARG A 21 59.94 -57.76 -1.16
CA ARG A 21 58.91 -57.73 -0.11
C ARG A 21 58.90 -56.41 0.65
N ARG A 22 60.06 -55.84 0.99
CA ARG A 22 60.14 -54.51 1.63
C ARG A 22 59.62 -53.39 0.72
N ARG A 23 59.92 -53.43 -0.58
CA ARG A 23 59.39 -52.45 -1.54
C ARG A 23 57.87 -52.57 -1.71
N LEU A 24 57.35 -53.78 -1.80
CA LEU A 24 55.90 -54.03 -1.88
C LEU A 24 55.19 -53.55 -0.60
N PHE A 25 55.77 -53.84 0.57
CA PHE A 25 55.21 -53.37 1.84
C PHE A 25 55.24 -51.83 1.95
N ALA A 26 56.34 -51.20 1.54
CA ALA A 26 56.42 -49.74 1.51
C ALA A 26 55.42 -49.11 0.52
N ALA A 27 55.21 -49.73 -0.65
CA ALA A 27 54.20 -49.29 -1.61
C ALA A 27 52.78 -49.39 -1.06
N LEU A 28 52.45 -50.51 -0.39
CA LEU A 28 51.14 -50.71 0.23
C LEU A 28 50.89 -49.70 1.37
N VAL A 29 51.90 -49.43 2.21
CA VAL A 29 51.78 -48.41 3.27
C VAL A 29 51.61 -47.01 2.67
N ALA A 30 52.33 -46.69 1.59
CA ALA A 30 52.17 -45.42 0.90
C ALA A 30 50.76 -45.26 0.31
N GLU A 31 50.21 -46.32 -0.30
CA GLU A 31 48.86 -46.31 -0.86
C GLU A 31 47.79 -46.11 0.22
N VAL A 32 47.91 -46.82 1.34
CA VAL A 32 47.02 -46.64 2.50
C VAL A 32 47.12 -45.23 3.08
N ALA A 33 48.32 -44.66 3.16
CA ALA A 33 48.52 -43.30 3.65
C ALA A 33 47.86 -42.25 2.73
N VAL A 34 47.93 -42.43 1.42
CA VAL A 34 47.25 -41.55 0.44
C VAL A 34 45.73 -41.64 0.59
N LEU A 35 45.19 -42.86 0.71
CA LEU A 35 43.75 -43.07 0.91
C LEU A 35 43.25 -42.45 2.23
N ALA A 36 44.01 -42.63 3.33
CA ALA A 36 43.68 -42.04 4.62
C ALA A 36 43.72 -40.49 4.57
N GLY A 37 44.71 -39.92 3.87
CA GLY A 37 44.81 -38.48 3.66
C GLY A 37 43.63 -37.92 2.86
N ALA A 38 43.27 -38.59 1.76
CA ALA A 38 42.12 -38.21 0.93
C ALA A 38 40.80 -38.29 1.72
N PHE A 39 40.60 -39.36 2.50
CA PHE A 39 39.41 -39.52 3.33
C PHE A 39 39.30 -38.44 4.41
N SER A 40 40.43 -38.11 5.07
CA SER A 40 40.48 -37.04 6.07
C SER A 40 40.13 -35.68 5.46
N PHE A 41 40.68 -35.36 4.28
CA PHE A 41 40.39 -34.13 3.56
C PHE A 41 38.90 -33.99 3.21
N LEU A 42 38.28 -35.06 2.69
CA LEU A 42 36.84 -35.09 2.38
C LEU A 42 35.98 -34.93 3.64
N MET A 43 36.35 -35.59 4.75
CA MET A 43 35.64 -35.50 6.03
C MET A 43 35.63 -34.08 6.59
N VAL A 44 36.78 -33.39 6.58
CA VAL A 44 36.90 -31.99 7.02
C VAL A 44 36.06 -31.06 6.12
N GLY A 45 36.08 -31.31 4.80
CA GLY A 45 35.22 -30.60 3.85
C GLY A 45 33.75 -30.70 4.20
N GLN A 46 33.23 -31.93 4.43
CA GLN A 46 31.83 -32.15 4.79
C GLN A 46 31.44 -31.49 6.12
N LEU A 47 32.29 -31.57 7.14
CA LEU A 47 32.03 -30.91 8.43
C LEU A 47 31.93 -29.39 8.28
N SER A 48 32.80 -28.79 7.47
CA SER A 48 32.74 -27.35 7.20
C SER A 48 31.46 -26.94 6.48
N LEU A 49 30.99 -27.74 5.51
CA LEU A 49 29.73 -27.52 4.78
C LEU A 49 28.52 -27.64 5.72
N GLN A 50 28.49 -28.65 6.58
CA GLN A 50 27.43 -28.81 7.57
C GLN A 50 27.38 -27.64 8.56
N SER A 51 28.54 -27.14 9.00
CA SER A 51 28.59 -25.97 9.89
C SER A 51 28.01 -24.70 9.25
N ARG A 52 28.27 -24.49 7.95
CA ARG A 52 27.71 -23.37 7.17
C ARG A 52 26.20 -23.49 7.00
N LEU A 53 25.69 -24.69 6.72
CA LEU A 53 24.25 -24.94 6.65
C LEU A 53 23.57 -24.69 8.00
N GLN A 54 24.19 -25.10 9.11
CA GLN A 54 23.65 -24.83 10.44
C GLN A 54 23.66 -23.34 10.78
N GLN A 55 24.69 -22.59 10.37
CA GLN A 55 24.73 -21.13 10.55
C GLN A 55 23.64 -20.44 9.73
N ALA A 56 23.51 -20.77 8.45
CA ALA A 56 22.46 -20.23 7.58
C ALA A 56 21.05 -20.58 8.13
N GLN A 57 20.84 -21.81 8.61
CA GLN A 57 19.57 -22.22 9.20
C GLN A 57 19.26 -21.41 10.48
N ARG A 58 20.26 -21.16 11.33
CA ARG A 58 20.09 -20.32 12.54
C ARG A 58 19.75 -18.88 12.20
N GLU A 59 20.35 -18.33 11.15
CA GLU A 59 20.01 -16.99 10.67
C GLU A 59 18.55 -16.95 10.17
N ILE A 60 18.12 -17.93 9.37
CA ILE A 60 16.73 -18.04 8.92
C ILE A 60 15.76 -18.12 10.11
N THR A 61 16.03 -19.00 11.09
CA THR A 61 15.17 -19.15 12.28
C THR A 61 15.13 -17.86 13.12
N ARG A 62 16.23 -17.09 13.15
CA ARG A 62 16.28 -15.82 13.89
C ARG A 62 15.51 -14.70 13.19
N LEU A 63 15.49 -14.70 11.85
CA LEU A 63 14.79 -13.69 11.05
C LEU A 63 13.29 -14.00 10.87
N GLN A 64 12.89 -15.27 10.98
CA GLN A 64 11.49 -15.71 10.86
C GLN A 64 10.49 -14.96 11.76
N PRO A 65 10.74 -14.76 13.08
CA PRO A 65 9.81 -14.02 13.93
C PRO A 65 9.73 -12.53 13.58
N ILE A 66 10.79 -11.95 13.03
CA ILE A 66 10.80 -10.54 12.60
C ILE A 66 9.92 -10.39 11.36
N LEU A 67 10.03 -11.31 10.39
CA LEU A 67 9.14 -11.33 9.22
C LEU A 67 7.68 -11.51 9.62
N GLU A 68 7.39 -12.40 10.56
CA GLU A 68 6.02 -12.62 11.05
C GLU A 68 5.43 -11.38 11.73
N GLN A 69 6.23 -10.66 12.52
CA GLN A 69 5.82 -9.38 13.10
C GLN A 69 5.54 -8.32 12.02
N ILE A 70 6.38 -8.23 10.98
CA ILE A 70 6.16 -7.31 9.86
C ILE A 70 4.85 -7.65 9.14
N PHE A 71 4.62 -8.93 8.82
CA PHE A 71 3.38 -9.37 8.16
C PHE A 71 2.14 -9.16 9.02
N GLN A 72 2.26 -9.22 10.35
CA GLN A 72 1.14 -8.93 11.25
C GLN A 72 0.84 -7.43 11.27
N ILE A 73 1.86 -6.59 11.41
CA ILE A 73 1.72 -5.12 11.36
C ILE A 73 1.17 -4.66 10.01
N GLU A 74 1.63 -5.25 8.91
CA GLU A 74 1.13 -4.93 7.57
C GLU A 74 -0.34 -5.31 7.41
N ARG A 75 -0.77 -6.47 7.91
CA ARG A 75 -2.19 -6.85 7.93
C ARG A 75 -3.04 -5.91 8.79
N ASP A 76 -2.54 -5.55 9.97
CA ASP A 76 -3.26 -4.65 10.88
C ASP A 76 -3.38 -3.25 10.26
N THR A 77 -2.32 -2.73 9.63
CA THR A 77 -2.37 -1.44 8.91
C THR A 77 -3.31 -1.49 7.72
N GLN A 78 -3.28 -2.54 6.89
CA GLN A 78 -4.24 -2.73 5.79
C GLN A 78 -5.69 -2.81 6.27
N ALA A 79 -5.96 -3.42 7.43
CA ALA A 79 -7.29 -3.47 8.02
C ALA A 79 -7.77 -2.11 8.55
N LEU A 80 -6.85 -1.24 8.98
CA LEU A 80 -7.16 0.10 9.51
C LEU A 80 -7.26 1.18 8.43
N MET A 81 -6.52 1.06 7.33
CA MET A 81 -6.58 1.99 6.19
C MET A 81 -8.00 2.31 5.68
N PRO A 82 -8.92 1.35 5.45
CA PRO A 82 -10.26 1.68 4.96
C PRO A 82 -11.06 2.49 5.97
N LYS A 83 -10.85 2.28 7.28
CA LYS A 83 -11.50 3.07 8.33
C LYS A 83 -10.99 4.50 8.36
N LEU A 84 -9.69 4.70 8.17
CA LEU A 84 -9.09 6.04 8.10
C LEU A 84 -9.53 6.79 6.84
N ARG A 85 -9.59 6.11 5.70
CA ARG A 85 -10.09 6.69 4.44
C ARG A 85 -11.54 7.14 4.59
N THR A 86 -12.43 6.23 4.99
CA THR A 86 -13.85 6.54 5.19
C THR A 86 -14.08 7.68 6.19
N LEU A 87 -13.32 7.75 7.28
CA LEU A 87 -13.43 8.84 8.26
C LEU A 87 -12.96 10.16 7.67
N THR A 88 -11.81 10.16 6.98
CA THR A 88 -11.26 11.37 6.34
C THR A 88 -12.20 11.90 5.27
N ASP A 89 -12.73 11.01 4.42
CA ASP A 89 -13.69 11.35 3.38
C ASP A 89 -14.98 11.91 3.98
N ALA A 90 -15.51 11.27 5.04
CA ALA A 90 -16.69 11.76 5.74
C ALA A 90 -16.46 13.12 6.40
N GLN A 91 -15.28 13.34 7.00
CA GLN A 91 -14.92 14.62 7.63
C GLN A 91 -14.78 15.73 6.59
N GLN A 92 -14.14 15.46 5.46
CA GLN A 92 -14.00 16.42 4.35
C GLN A 92 -15.37 16.78 3.77
N GLN A 93 -16.20 15.78 3.51
CA GLN A 93 -17.56 15.99 3.00
C GLN A 93 -18.40 16.80 3.99
N THR A 94 -18.32 16.49 5.28
CA THR A 94 -19.03 17.25 6.33
C THR A 94 -18.58 18.71 6.36
N ARG A 95 -17.26 18.96 6.31
CA ARG A 95 -16.71 20.32 6.31
C ARG A 95 -17.15 21.10 5.09
N TYR A 96 -17.15 20.46 3.92
CA TYR A 96 -17.61 21.06 2.67
C TYR A 96 -19.08 21.51 2.75
N TRP A 97 -19.98 20.64 3.23
CA TRP A 97 -21.39 20.99 3.43
C TRP A 97 -21.58 22.10 4.46
N TYR A 98 -20.82 22.08 5.55
CA TYR A 98 -20.86 23.15 6.55
C TYR A 98 -20.52 24.51 5.92
N THR A 99 -19.42 24.60 5.18
CA THR A 99 -19.03 25.86 4.51
C THR A 99 -20.05 26.31 3.46
N THR A 100 -20.68 25.37 2.76
CA THR A 100 -21.70 25.67 1.74
C THR A 100 -22.97 26.22 2.38
N ILE A 101 -23.48 25.57 3.44
CA ILE A 101 -24.67 26.00 4.17
C ILE A 101 -24.41 27.34 4.87
N GLU A 102 -23.23 27.52 5.47
CA GLU A 102 -22.84 28.79 6.09
C GLU A 102 -22.79 29.93 5.05
N GLY A 103 -22.24 29.66 3.86
CA GLY A 103 -22.24 30.60 2.74
C GLY A 103 -23.66 31.01 2.33
N ILE A 104 -24.56 30.03 2.19
CA ILE A 104 -25.98 30.28 1.90
C ILE A 104 -26.58 31.15 3.00
N ALA A 105 -26.46 30.75 4.27
CA ALA A 105 -27.04 31.48 5.40
C ALA A 105 -26.57 32.94 5.48
N ARG A 106 -25.29 33.22 5.18
CA ARG A 106 -24.74 34.59 5.15
C ARG A 106 -25.25 35.42 3.96
N SER A 107 -25.66 34.79 2.87
CA SER A 107 -26.17 35.47 1.68
C SER A 107 -27.66 35.80 1.73
N LEU A 108 -28.41 35.20 2.67
CA LEU A 108 -29.84 35.47 2.84
C LEU A 108 -30.08 36.88 3.41
N PRO A 109 -30.90 37.72 2.74
CA PRO A 109 -31.37 38.99 3.30
C PRO A 109 -32.31 38.76 4.52
N ALA A 110 -32.52 39.81 5.32
CA ALA A 110 -33.29 39.74 6.57
C ALA A 110 -34.78 39.35 6.39
N GLU A 111 -35.33 39.52 5.18
CA GLU A 111 -36.74 39.24 4.84
C GLU A 111 -36.92 38.02 3.93
N VAL A 112 -35.97 37.09 3.97
CA VAL A 112 -36.00 35.83 3.21
C VAL A 112 -35.95 34.65 4.17
N TRP A 113 -36.92 33.75 4.05
CA TRP A 113 -36.94 32.50 4.80
C TRP A 113 -36.85 31.31 3.84
N LEU A 114 -35.96 30.36 4.17
CA LEU A 114 -35.87 29.09 3.46
C LEU A 114 -36.83 28.08 4.07
N THR A 115 -37.59 27.39 3.20
CA THR A 115 -38.50 26.30 3.56
C THR A 115 -37.91 24.94 3.24
N GLY A 116 -36.95 24.88 2.30
CA GLY A 116 -36.30 23.63 1.91
C GLY A 116 -34.95 23.87 1.26
N ILE A 117 -34.05 22.91 1.48
CA ILE A 117 -32.76 22.80 0.80
C ILE A 117 -32.66 21.35 0.34
N SER A 118 -32.47 21.16 -0.96
CA SER A 118 -32.29 19.83 -1.57
C SER A 118 -31.00 19.81 -2.37
N SER A 119 -30.27 18.69 -2.33
CA SER A 119 -29.07 18.49 -3.12
C SER A 119 -29.25 17.28 -4.04
N ALA A 120 -29.06 17.48 -5.34
CA ALA A 120 -29.02 16.42 -6.33
C ALA A 120 -27.61 16.36 -6.93
N GLN A 121 -27.01 15.17 -6.92
CA GLN A 121 -25.76 14.94 -7.62
C GLN A 121 -26.08 14.37 -8.99
N THR A 122 -25.66 15.06 -10.06
CA THR A 122 -25.77 14.53 -11.40
C THR A 122 -24.54 13.67 -11.67
N GLN A 123 -24.76 12.39 -11.99
CA GLN A 123 -23.70 11.53 -12.47
C GLN A 123 -23.34 12.02 -13.87
N GLY A 124 -22.15 12.59 -13.99
CA GLY A 124 -21.61 13.02 -15.27
C GLY A 124 -21.36 11.80 -16.19
N GLY A 125 -21.75 11.91 -17.46
CA GLY A 125 -21.28 10.96 -18.49
C GLY A 125 -19.81 11.23 -18.86
N GLU A 126 -19.26 10.47 -19.81
CA GLU A 126 -17.84 10.57 -20.26
C GLU A 126 -17.38 12.00 -20.67
N GLN A 127 -18.31 12.94 -20.89
CA GLN A 127 -18.04 14.29 -21.40
C GLN A 127 -18.38 15.43 -20.42
N GLN A 128 -19.01 15.15 -19.28
CA GLN A 128 -19.40 16.21 -18.33
C GLN A 128 -18.93 15.85 -16.91
N PRO A 129 -18.21 16.74 -16.20
CA PRO A 129 -17.82 16.47 -14.83
C PRO A 129 -19.07 16.32 -13.94
N PRO A 130 -19.03 15.47 -12.90
CA PRO A 130 -20.13 15.34 -11.95
C PRO A 130 -20.40 16.69 -11.29
N ALA A 131 -21.65 17.15 -11.39
CA ALA A 131 -22.06 18.42 -10.83
C ALA A 131 -23.00 18.18 -9.65
N THR A 132 -22.79 18.93 -8.56
CA THR A 132 -23.75 18.96 -7.45
C THR A 132 -24.65 20.16 -7.64
N GLN A 133 -25.95 19.94 -7.80
CA GLN A 133 -26.95 20.99 -7.89
C GLN A 133 -27.68 21.08 -6.54
N ILE A 134 -27.68 22.27 -5.94
CA ILE A 134 -28.45 22.59 -4.74
C ILE A 134 -29.68 23.39 -5.17
N THR A 135 -30.85 22.95 -4.75
CA THR A 135 -32.12 23.67 -4.92
C THR A 135 -32.54 24.25 -3.58
N LEU A 136 -32.73 25.56 -3.56
CA LEU A 136 -33.18 26.35 -2.42
C LEU A 136 -34.64 26.74 -2.67
N THR A 137 -35.53 26.36 -1.77
CA THR A 137 -36.93 26.81 -1.78
C THR A 137 -37.20 27.65 -0.56
N GLY A 138 -37.99 28.71 -0.73
CA GLY A 138 -38.30 29.65 0.34
C GLY A 138 -39.39 30.62 -0.03
N SER A 139 -39.65 31.57 0.85
CA SER A 139 -40.48 32.73 0.52
C SER A 139 -39.88 34.03 1.06
N THR A 140 -40.33 35.12 0.47
CA THR A 140 -39.92 36.49 0.82
C THR A 140 -41.15 37.40 0.84
N LEU A 141 -41.00 38.59 1.43
CA LEU A 141 -42.05 39.62 1.37
C LEU A 141 -42.11 40.30 -0.01
N THR A 142 -40.97 40.45 -0.69
CA THR A 142 -40.89 41.14 -1.98
C THR A 142 -39.96 40.44 -2.97
N GLN A 143 -40.23 40.61 -4.25
CA GLN A 143 -39.39 40.07 -5.33
C GLN A 143 -37.98 40.68 -5.36
N GLN A 144 -37.82 41.92 -4.86
CA GLN A 144 -36.51 42.57 -4.76
C GLN A 144 -35.53 41.77 -3.89
N HIS A 145 -36.01 41.21 -2.77
CA HIS A 145 -35.18 40.39 -1.89
C HIS A 145 -34.72 39.08 -2.56
N VAL A 146 -35.51 38.52 -3.48
CA VAL A 146 -35.11 37.34 -4.27
C VAL A 146 -33.94 37.71 -5.20
N GLY A 147 -34.04 38.85 -5.89
CA GLY A 147 -32.97 39.35 -6.76
C GLY A 147 -31.68 39.67 -6.00
N GLU A 148 -31.79 40.31 -4.82
CA GLU A 148 -30.65 40.59 -3.97
C GLU A 148 -29.98 39.30 -3.46
N MET A 149 -30.78 38.32 -3.00
CA MET A 149 -30.28 37.02 -2.59
C MET A 149 -29.53 36.33 -3.74
N MET A 150 -30.09 36.33 -4.95
CA MET A 150 -29.42 35.75 -6.13
C MET A 150 -28.08 36.42 -6.43
N LEU A 151 -28.02 37.75 -6.34
CA LEU A 151 -26.78 38.49 -6.56
C LEU A 151 -25.73 38.11 -5.51
N ARG A 152 -26.12 38.05 -4.23
CA ARG A 152 -25.24 37.66 -3.12
C ARG A 152 -24.75 36.21 -3.27
N LEU A 153 -25.63 35.28 -3.64
CA LEU A 153 -25.26 33.88 -3.90
C LEU A 153 -24.24 33.76 -5.04
N ASN A 154 -24.39 34.55 -6.11
CA ASN A 154 -23.47 34.53 -7.24
C ASN A 154 -22.09 35.12 -6.92
N THR A 155 -21.93 35.83 -5.79
CA THR A 155 -20.61 36.31 -5.32
C THR A 155 -19.84 35.29 -4.51
N ILE A 156 -20.47 34.18 -4.09
CA ILE A 156 -19.81 33.16 -3.27
C ILE A 156 -18.96 32.26 -4.17
N PRO A 157 -17.66 32.09 -3.88
CA PRO A 157 -16.75 31.31 -4.73
C PRO A 157 -17.07 29.81 -4.80
N THR A 158 -17.89 29.31 -3.87
CA THR A 158 -18.38 27.93 -3.81
C THR A 158 -19.41 27.62 -4.91
N PHE A 159 -20.17 28.63 -5.36
CA PHE A 159 -21.16 28.47 -6.42
C PHE A 159 -20.57 28.87 -7.77
N GLU A 160 -20.76 28.02 -8.77
CA GLU A 160 -20.32 28.28 -10.14
C GLU A 160 -21.42 28.98 -10.94
N LYS A 161 -22.67 28.58 -10.71
CA LYS A 161 -23.83 29.12 -11.42
C LYS A 161 -25.03 29.16 -10.50
N VAL A 162 -25.79 30.26 -10.53
CA VAL A 162 -27.03 30.42 -9.76
C VAL A 162 -28.14 30.80 -10.75
N GLU A 163 -29.24 30.05 -10.72
CA GLU A 163 -30.37 30.19 -11.63
C GLU A 163 -31.69 30.26 -10.86
N LEU A 164 -32.57 31.16 -11.26
CA LEU A 164 -33.93 31.21 -10.75
C LEU A 164 -34.80 30.23 -11.53
N ARG A 165 -35.45 29.30 -10.84
CA ARG A 165 -36.40 28.38 -11.47
C ARG A 165 -37.80 29.00 -11.56
N TYR A 166 -38.29 29.56 -10.47
CA TYR A 166 -39.54 30.31 -10.46
C TYR A 166 -39.64 31.28 -9.28
N THR A 167 -40.57 32.23 -9.42
CA THR A 167 -41.14 33.03 -8.35
C THR A 167 -42.66 33.04 -8.51
N GLN A 168 -43.39 32.81 -7.44
CA GLN A 168 -44.86 32.80 -7.43
C GLN A 168 -45.37 33.63 -6.27
N GLN A 169 -46.32 34.53 -6.54
CA GLN A 169 -46.98 35.28 -5.48
C GLN A 169 -48.01 34.39 -4.79
N ARG A 170 -47.98 34.37 -3.46
CA ARG A 170 -48.91 33.60 -2.64
C ARG A 170 -49.36 34.43 -1.44
N THR A 171 -50.66 34.42 -1.19
CA THR A 171 -51.23 35.07 -0.01
C THR A 171 -51.31 34.06 1.14
N TYR A 172 -50.61 34.35 2.24
CA TYR A 172 -50.68 33.59 3.48
C TYR A 172 -51.40 34.44 4.54
N ASN A 173 -52.53 33.98 5.06
CA ASN A 173 -53.27 34.68 6.14
C ASN A 173 -53.43 36.20 5.90
N ASN A 174 -53.80 36.59 4.68
CA ASN A 174 -53.97 37.99 4.26
C ASN A 174 -52.68 38.83 4.11
N LEU A 175 -51.50 38.19 4.16
CA LEU A 175 -50.21 38.79 3.79
C LEU A 175 -49.76 38.25 2.42
N GLU A 176 -49.33 39.15 1.54
CA GLU A 176 -48.72 38.78 0.27
C GLU A 176 -47.26 38.39 0.49
N ALA A 177 -46.88 37.22 -0.01
CA ALA A 177 -45.51 36.74 -0.03
C ALA A 177 -45.16 36.25 -1.44
N VAL A 178 -43.88 36.10 -1.71
CA VAL A 178 -43.35 35.55 -2.95
C VAL A 178 -42.60 34.27 -2.62
N ASP A 179 -43.16 33.13 -3.01
CA ASP A 179 -42.45 31.85 -2.97
C ASP A 179 -41.44 31.79 -4.13
N PHE A 180 -40.26 31.24 -3.88
CA PHE A 180 -39.21 31.13 -4.89
C PHE A 180 -38.52 29.76 -4.85
N GLU A 181 -37.96 29.40 -6.00
CA GLU A 181 -37.03 28.28 -6.12
C GLU A 181 -35.80 28.72 -6.91
N VAL A 182 -34.63 28.61 -6.28
CA VAL A 182 -33.33 28.93 -6.87
C VAL A 182 -32.49 27.67 -6.91
N ALA A 183 -31.90 27.38 -8.06
CA ALA A 183 -30.94 26.31 -8.22
C ALA A 183 -29.53 26.88 -8.32
N ALA A 184 -28.60 26.33 -7.55
CA ALA A 184 -27.19 26.69 -7.57
C ALA A 184 -26.34 25.46 -7.89
N GLN A 185 -25.45 25.57 -8.86
CA GLN A 185 -24.46 24.56 -9.16
C GLN A 185 -23.23 24.82 -8.29
N VAL A 186 -22.85 23.81 -7.51
CA VAL A 186 -21.69 23.89 -6.63
C VAL A 186 -20.47 23.35 -7.36
N ARG A 187 -19.34 24.05 -7.22
CA ARG A 187 -18.07 23.57 -7.73
C ARG A 187 -17.70 22.27 -7.02
N ALA A 188 -17.41 21.21 -7.77
CA ALA A 188 -17.00 19.95 -7.17
C ALA A 188 -15.80 20.16 -6.23
N PRO A 189 -15.79 19.53 -5.04
CA PRO A 189 -14.61 19.55 -4.19
C PRO A 189 -13.45 18.95 -4.99
N HIS A 190 -12.30 19.64 -5.01
CA HIS A 190 -11.06 19.06 -5.50
C HIS A 190 -10.75 17.85 -4.63
N HIS A 191 -11.11 16.65 -5.09
CA HIS A 191 -10.51 15.43 -4.59
C HIS A 191 -9.06 15.46 -5.04
N GLU A 192 -8.16 15.93 -4.16
CA GLU A 192 -6.76 15.54 -4.23
C GLU A 192 -6.70 14.03 -3.90
N GLU A 193 -7.05 13.20 -4.88
CA GLU A 193 -6.69 11.80 -4.86
C GLU A 193 -5.18 11.74 -4.65
N GLY A 194 -4.75 11.09 -3.56
CA GLY A 194 -3.37 11.07 -3.11
C GLY A 194 -2.40 10.61 -4.21
N GLN A 195 -1.79 11.56 -4.91
CA GLN A 195 -0.65 11.34 -5.81
C GLN A 195 0.65 10.98 -5.07
N HIS A 196 0.60 10.68 -3.77
CA HIS A 196 1.79 10.39 -2.98
C HIS A 196 2.30 8.94 -3.06
N GLU A 197 1.60 8.00 -3.72
CA GLU A 197 2.07 6.61 -3.83
C GLU A 197 2.78 6.25 -5.16
N ALA A 198 2.78 7.11 -6.19
CA ALA A 198 3.36 6.76 -7.49
C ALA A 198 4.82 7.20 -7.72
N ASN A 199 5.45 7.94 -6.79
CA ASN A 199 6.82 8.47 -6.97
C ASN A 199 7.85 7.84 -5.99
N ARG A 200 7.66 6.57 -5.66
CA ARG A 200 8.66 5.72 -5.00
C ARG A 200 8.65 4.34 -5.62
N SER A 201 9.13 4.25 -6.86
CA SER A 201 9.49 3.00 -7.51
C SER A 201 10.71 3.26 -8.38
#